data_AF-A0A7V5WLS4-F1
#
_entry.id   AF-A0A7V5WLS4-F1
#
_cell.length_a   1.000
_cell.length_b   1.000
_cell.length_c   1.000
_cell.angle_alpha   90.00
_cell.angle_beta   90.00
_cell.angle_gamma   90.00
#
_symmetry.space_group_name_H-M   'P 1'
#
loop_
_entity.id
_entity.type
_entity.pdbx_description
1 polymer ?
#
loop_
_entity_poly.entity_id
_entity_poly.type
_entity_poly.pdbx_seq_one_letter_code
_entity_poly.pdbx_strand_id
1 'polypeptide(L)'
;KDGTYDINLPVEIYCGWNDSFTRRDAWGEFKTVFTGEHNSANFATQYRLAIDASKAGTPLMEARGQETKHRVVVDGCIFDNGPRNYYKAGSNDALLVRKGTASDTPSPESGGLLITTGITSEIIVNNVIVMNTAPTVGAFSLFPGRGAKVTVTNNAAINNTGVGFNLDTSFSADDPADYPSYTFANNISILNEKHDPFATYGGSSVMLRSGTNVEMTGNIFAMNDYYGVDNARRAKDVVMTNNVFFANAFSDYLEFDTKIALEDIEDWSDLIDDASDNIKEPLNFGISEQWAAMYMAREVIDRNAAEEDVQVVDSWANDVRSIFGLNLQGTSLNVDSAVWLPRMSLDDAMTVVGRYMDAYGPFYPAAEDVSP
;
A
#
# COMPACT_ATOMS: atom_id res chain seq x y z
N LYS A 1 -15.82 -0.78 19.95
CA LYS A 1 -15.37 0.27 18.99
C LYS A 1 -13.87 0.38 19.16
N ASP A 2 -13.18 -0.59 18.58
CA ASP A 2 -11.76 -0.91 18.63
C ASP A 2 -10.94 -0.22 17.54
N GLY A 3 -11.63 0.42 16.59
CA GLY A 3 -10.96 1.04 15.45
C GLY A 3 -10.59 0.02 14.38
N THR A 4 -11.20 -1.16 14.38
CA THR A 4 -11.07 -2.21 13.36
C THR A 4 -12.47 -2.73 12.98
N TYR A 5 -12.66 -3.17 11.74
CA TYR A 5 -13.86 -3.88 11.30
C TYR A 5 -13.45 -5.19 10.62
N ASP A 6 -13.77 -6.32 11.25
CA ASP A 6 -13.48 -7.65 10.72
C ASP A 6 -14.78 -8.31 10.23
N ILE A 7 -14.83 -8.67 8.94
CA ILE A 7 -15.98 -9.29 8.29
C ILE A 7 -15.56 -10.64 7.72
N ASN A 8 -16.18 -11.73 8.19
CA ASN A 8 -15.80 -13.10 7.82
C ASN A 8 -16.71 -13.73 6.74
N LEU A 9 -17.26 -12.90 5.86
CA LEU A 9 -18.20 -13.29 4.81
C LEU A 9 -18.13 -12.32 3.62
N PRO A 10 -18.53 -12.75 2.40
CA PRO A 10 -18.59 -11.85 1.25
C PRO A 10 -19.57 -10.70 1.52
N VAL A 11 -19.13 -9.47 1.26
CA VAL A 11 -19.89 -8.25 1.55
C VAL A 11 -19.65 -7.20 0.47
N GLU A 12 -20.65 -6.36 0.25
CA GLU A 12 -20.55 -5.17 -0.59
C GLU A 12 -20.74 -3.92 0.30
N ILE A 13 -19.74 -3.05 0.33
CA ILE A 13 -19.71 -1.83 1.14
C ILE A 13 -19.65 -0.64 0.20
N TYR A 14 -20.69 0.18 0.22
CA TYR A 14 -20.79 1.41 -0.54
C TYR A 14 -20.81 2.59 0.44
N CYS A 15 -19.75 3.38 0.40
CA CYS A 15 -19.56 4.60 1.16
C CYS A 15 -19.97 5.83 0.35
N GLY A 16 -20.04 6.98 1.01
CA GLY A 16 -20.36 8.25 0.34
C GLY A 16 -21.84 8.61 0.33
N TRP A 17 -22.67 8.00 1.17
CA TRP A 17 -24.11 8.27 1.18
C TRP A 17 -24.47 9.39 2.13
N ASN A 18 -25.45 10.20 1.73
CA ASN A 18 -26.15 11.06 2.68
C ASN A 18 -26.99 10.22 3.67
N ASP A 19 -27.46 10.84 4.75
CA ASP A 19 -28.19 10.13 5.84
C ASP A 19 -29.48 9.43 5.37
N SER A 20 -30.08 9.88 4.27
CA SER A 20 -31.29 9.27 3.68
C SER A 20 -31.00 8.17 2.65
N PHE A 21 -29.73 7.90 2.33
CA PHE A 21 -29.32 6.96 1.29
C PHE A 21 -29.96 7.22 -0.09
N THR A 22 -30.21 8.49 -0.41
CA THR A 22 -30.80 8.90 -1.70
C THR A 22 -29.80 9.61 -2.61
N ARG A 23 -28.68 10.08 -2.05
CA ARG A 23 -27.62 10.74 -2.80
C ARG A 23 -26.27 10.18 -2.39
N ARG A 24 -25.41 9.94 -3.36
CA ARG A 24 -24.05 9.44 -3.16
C ARG A 24 -23.03 10.41 -3.73
N ASP A 25 -22.03 10.74 -2.94
CA ASP A 25 -20.88 11.55 -3.32
C ASP A 25 -19.68 11.14 -2.44
N ALA A 26 -18.95 10.12 -2.90
CA ALA A 26 -17.92 9.44 -2.12
C ALA A 26 -16.78 10.34 -1.67
N TRP A 27 -16.36 11.27 -2.52
CA TRP A 27 -15.21 12.15 -2.27
C TRP A 27 -15.60 13.62 -2.11
N GLY A 28 -16.87 13.99 -2.32
CA GLY A 28 -17.37 15.35 -2.14
C GLY A 28 -18.08 15.55 -0.80
N GLU A 29 -19.40 15.74 -0.82
CA GLU A 29 -20.19 16.19 0.35
C GLU A 29 -20.33 15.11 1.43
N PHE A 30 -20.45 13.83 1.04
CA PHE A 30 -20.89 12.75 1.93
C PHE A 30 -19.78 11.75 2.29
N LYS A 31 -18.53 12.22 2.34
CA LYS A 31 -17.34 11.40 2.64
C LYS A 31 -17.57 10.50 3.86
N THR A 32 -17.37 9.19 3.68
CA THR A 32 -17.39 8.23 4.80
C THR A 32 -15.96 7.91 5.23
N VAL A 33 -15.53 8.50 6.35
CA VAL A 33 -14.16 8.36 6.86
C VAL A 33 -14.08 7.33 7.99
N PHE A 34 -13.41 6.23 7.72
CA PHE A 34 -13.01 5.22 8.68
C PHE A 34 -11.73 5.68 9.38
N THR A 35 -11.90 6.32 10.53
CA THR A 35 -10.78 6.74 11.39
C THR A 35 -10.89 6.11 12.79
N GLY A 36 -10.04 6.50 13.73
CA GLY A 36 -10.06 6.07 15.12
C GLY A 36 -9.40 7.09 16.02
N GLU A 37 -9.00 6.67 17.22
CA GLU A 37 -8.31 7.53 18.18
C GLU A 37 -7.22 6.72 18.89
N HIS A 38 -6.02 7.28 18.97
CA HIS A 38 -4.92 6.76 19.77
C HIS A 38 -5.37 6.61 21.23
N ASN A 39 -4.99 5.50 21.88
CA ASN A 39 -5.38 5.18 23.26
C ASN A 39 -6.88 4.99 23.51
N SER A 40 -7.70 4.83 22.47
CA SER A 40 -9.12 4.49 22.64
C SER A 40 -9.28 3.19 23.47
N ALA A 41 -10.36 3.11 24.26
CA ALA A 41 -10.56 2.04 25.23
C ALA A 41 -10.60 0.60 24.64
N ASN A 42 -10.81 0.46 23.34
CA ASN A 42 -10.79 -0.84 22.67
C ASN A 42 -9.69 -0.92 21.59
N PHE A 43 -8.68 -0.06 21.62
CA PHE A 43 -7.70 0.07 20.55
C PHE A 43 -7.19 -1.27 19.99
N ALA A 44 -7.32 -1.42 18.67
CA ALA A 44 -6.83 -2.53 17.88
C ALA A 44 -5.73 -2.07 16.93
N THR A 45 -4.74 -2.92 16.65
CA THR A 45 -3.63 -2.65 15.71
C THR A 45 -3.87 -3.25 14.33
N GLN A 46 -4.95 -4.01 14.17
CA GLN A 46 -5.36 -4.64 12.92
C GLN A 46 -5.80 -3.61 11.87
N TYR A 47 -5.90 -4.07 10.61
CA TYR A 47 -6.38 -3.29 9.47
C TYR A 47 -7.67 -2.55 9.81
N ARG A 48 -7.89 -1.38 9.21
CA ARG A 48 -9.10 -0.60 9.51
C ARG A 48 -10.37 -1.33 9.08
N LEU A 49 -10.33 -1.98 7.93
CA LEU A 49 -11.32 -2.94 7.44
C LEU A 49 -10.60 -4.20 6.93
N ALA A 50 -10.94 -5.35 7.50
CA ALA A 50 -10.52 -6.66 7.02
C ALA A 50 -11.75 -7.48 6.61
N ILE A 51 -11.74 -7.99 5.38
CA ILE A 51 -12.77 -8.88 4.85
C ILE A 51 -12.10 -10.23 4.56
N ASP A 52 -12.43 -11.26 5.35
CA ASP A 52 -12.01 -12.64 5.13
C ASP A 52 -13.20 -13.49 4.63
N ALA A 53 -13.31 -13.57 3.31
CA ALA A 53 -14.26 -14.43 2.62
C ALA A 53 -13.61 -15.74 2.13
N SER A 54 -12.46 -16.15 2.67
CA SER A 54 -11.72 -17.36 2.25
C SER A 54 -12.54 -18.65 2.31
N LYS A 55 -13.54 -18.69 3.19
CA LYS A 55 -14.42 -19.85 3.38
C LYS A 55 -15.66 -19.86 2.48
N ALA A 56 -15.91 -18.78 1.73
CA ALA A 56 -17.10 -18.65 0.88
C ALA A 56 -17.04 -19.51 -0.40
N GLY A 57 -15.83 -19.78 -0.90
CA GLY A 57 -15.60 -20.69 -2.01
C GLY A 57 -14.31 -21.46 -1.79
N THR A 58 -14.40 -22.77 -1.58
CA THR A 58 -13.21 -23.61 -1.33
C THR A 58 -13.06 -24.70 -2.39
N PRO A 59 -11.85 -25.22 -2.63
CA PRO A 59 -11.65 -26.37 -3.53
C PRO A 59 -12.47 -27.59 -3.13
N LEU A 60 -12.72 -27.78 -1.82
CA LEU A 60 -13.55 -28.88 -1.33
C LEU A 60 -15.03 -28.70 -1.69
N MET A 61 -15.54 -27.47 -1.69
CA MET A 61 -16.90 -27.16 -2.12
C MET A 61 -17.06 -27.45 -3.63
N GLU A 62 -16.11 -26.97 -4.44
CA GLU A 62 -16.08 -27.24 -5.88
C GLU A 62 -16.02 -28.75 -6.18
N ALA A 63 -15.13 -29.49 -5.50
CA ALA A 63 -15.02 -30.95 -5.65
C ALA A 63 -16.32 -31.70 -5.27
N ARG A 64 -17.18 -31.08 -4.46
CA ARG A 64 -18.51 -31.59 -4.09
C ARG A 64 -19.64 -31.07 -4.99
N GLY A 65 -19.31 -30.29 -6.02
CA GLY A 65 -20.29 -29.66 -6.90
C GLY A 65 -21.12 -28.56 -6.22
N GLN A 66 -20.59 -27.91 -5.18
CA GLN A 66 -21.25 -26.82 -4.47
C GLN A 66 -20.88 -25.46 -5.09
N GLU A 67 -21.76 -24.47 -4.93
CA GLU A 67 -21.52 -23.10 -5.41
C GLU A 67 -20.30 -22.49 -4.71
N THR A 68 -19.36 -21.93 -5.48
CA THR A 68 -18.15 -21.28 -4.95
C THR A 68 -18.01 -19.82 -5.36
N LYS A 69 -18.83 -19.33 -6.30
CA LYS A 69 -18.77 -17.94 -6.74
C LYS A 69 -19.26 -17.04 -5.63
N HIS A 70 -18.51 -15.97 -5.40
CA HIS A 70 -18.84 -14.95 -4.41
C HIS A 70 -18.21 -13.62 -4.80
N ARG A 71 -18.74 -12.53 -4.26
CA ARG A 71 -18.36 -11.16 -4.62
C ARG A 71 -18.07 -10.34 -3.38
N VAL A 72 -17.00 -9.54 -3.44
CA VAL A 72 -16.64 -8.55 -2.43
C VAL A 72 -16.49 -7.19 -3.11
N VAL A 73 -17.17 -6.18 -2.59
CA VAL A 73 -17.08 -4.80 -3.11
C VAL A 73 -16.75 -3.85 -1.97
N VAL A 74 -15.80 -2.94 -2.19
CA VAL A 74 -15.56 -1.78 -1.35
C VAL A 74 -15.46 -0.56 -2.25
N ASP A 75 -16.44 0.34 -2.13
CA ASP A 75 -16.56 1.51 -3.00
C ASP A 75 -16.72 2.81 -2.20
N GLY A 76 -15.82 3.78 -2.42
CA GLY A 76 -16.00 5.16 -1.98
C GLY A 76 -15.55 5.46 -0.55
N CYS A 77 -14.91 4.51 0.12
CA CYS A 77 -14.53 4.65 1.53
C CYS A 77 -13.18 5.36 1.69
N ILE A 78 -13.03 6.13 2.76
CA ILE A 78 -11.76 6.79 3.11
C ILE A 78 -11.25 6.19 4.42
N PHE A 79 -10.03 5.69 4.43
CA PHE A 79 -9.35 5.15 5.60
C PHE A 79 -8.23 6.11 6.01
N ASP A 80 -8.39 6.78 7.16
CA ASP A 80 -7.38 7.70 7.71
C ASP A 80 -6.93 7.24 9.10
N ASN A 81 -5.72 6.70 9.16
CA ASN A 81 -5.11 6.26 10.41
C ASN A 81 -4.33 7.37 11.13
N GLY A 82 -4.29 8.60 10.60
CA GLY A 82 -3.57 9.73 11.20
C GLY A 82 -3.90 9.90 12.68
N PRO A 83 -5.17 10.00 13.08
CA PRO A 83 -5.57 10.06 14.49
C PRO A 83 -5.31 8.80 15.33
N ARG A 84 -5.08 7.63 14.73
CA ARG A 84 -4.80 6.36 15.43
C ARG A 84 -3.32 6.18 15.74
N ASN A 85 -2.46 6.80 14.95
CA ASN A 85 -1.02 6.68 15.11
C ASN A 85 -0.54 7.36 16.39
N TYR A 86 0.51 6.79 16.98
CA TYR A 86 1.24 7.40 18.07
C TYR A 86 2.38 8.24 17.50
N TYR A 87 2.30 9.57 17.62
CA TYR A 87 3.39 10.47 17.23
C TYR A 87 4.24 10.88 18.43
N LYS A 88 5.54 11.08 18.18
CA LYS A 88 6.50 11.50 19.20
C LYS A 88 6.15 12.90 19.70
N ALA A 89 6.01 13.05 21.02
CA ALA A 89 5.76 14.34 21.64
C ALA A 89 6.83 15.37 21.25
N GLY A 90 6.40 16.59 20.90
CA GLY A 90 7.28 17.68 20.47
C GLY A 90 7.79 17.58 19.02
N SER A 91 7.36 16.57 18.25
CA SER A 91 7.71 16.45 16.82
C SER A 91 6.75 17.16 15.87
N ASN A 92 5.66 17.76 16.37
CA ASN A 92 4.57 18.29 15.56
C ASN A 92 4.01 17.25 14.56
N ASP A 93 3.76 16.03 15.04
CA ASP A 93 3.27 14.88 14.26
C ASP A 93 4.17 14.46 13.07
N ALA A 94 5.46 14.81 13.11
CA ALA A 94 6.43 14.44 12.06
C ALA A 94 7.02 13.03 12.22
N LEU A 95 7.00 12.50 13.45
CA LEU A 95 7.65 11.24 13.81
C LEU A 95 6.65 10.26 14.40
N LEU A 96 6.40 9.18 13.66
CA LEU A 96 5.63 8.05 14.15
C LEU A 96 6.45 7.22 15.14
N VAL A 97 5.78 6.72 16.17
CA VAL A 97 6.33 5.81 17.18
C VAL A 97 5.59 4.47 17.05
N ARG A 98 6.30 3.43 16.61
CA ARG A 98 5.70 2.11 16.41
C ARG A 98 5.38 1.41 17.72
N LYS A 99 6.32 1.43 18.67
CA LYS A 99 6.18 0.73 19.95
C LYS A 99 5.37 1.57 20.93
N GLY A 100 4.39 0.93 21.56
CA GLY A 100 3.67 1.53 22.68
C GLY A 100 4.55 1.70 23.91
N THR A 101 4.08 2.52 24.85
CA THR A 101 4.64 2.69 26.18
C THR A 101 3.64 2.17 27.22
N ALA A 102 3.92 2.35 28.52
CA ALA A 102 2.93 2.05 29.56
C ALA A 102 1.69 2.96 29.49
N SER A 103 1.82 4.17 28.93
CA SER A 103 0.74 5.14 28.77
C SER A 103 0.14 5.17 27.37
N ASP A 104 0.87 4.66 26.37
CA ASP A 104 0.53 4.85 24.97
C ASP A 104 0.45 3.52 24.22
N THR A 105 -0.64 3.35 23.51
CA THR A 105 -0.84 2.26 22.55
C THR A 105 0.16 2.42 21.38
N PRO A 106 0.62 1.30 20.79
CA PRO A 106 1.49 1.33 19.62
C PRO A 106 0.77 1.95 18.41
N SER A 107 1.52 2.49 17.46
CA SER A 107 0.92 2.78 16.14
C SER A 107 0.50 1.48 15.45
N PRO A 108 -0.67 1.44 14.76
CA PRO A 108 -1.08 0.24 14.04
C PRO A 108 -0.09 -0.13 12.92
N GLU A 109 0.50 -1.32 12.97
CA GLU A 109 1.35 -1.85 11.89
C GLU A 109 0.53 -2.50 10.77
N SER A 110 -0.55 -1.85 10.38
CA SER A 110 -1.53 -2.36 9.41
C SER A 110 -2.06 -1.27 8.49
N GLY A 111 -2.60 -1.70 7.35
CA GLY A 111 -3.14 -0.82 6.33
C GLY A 111 -4.60 -0.41 6.60
N GLY A 112 -5.20 0.24 5.61
CA GLY A 112 -6.60 0.61 5.63
C GLY A 112 -7.50 -0.56 5.28
N LEU A 113 -7.14 -1.32 4.24
CA LEU A 113 -7.98 -2.36 3.67
C LEU A 113 -7.23 -3.67 3.48
N LEU A 114 -7.80 -4.75 4.02
CA LEU A 114 -7.41 -6.14 3.77
C LEU A 114 -8.60 -6.90 3.18
N ILE A 115 -8.41 -7.57 2.05
CA ILE A 115 -9.40 -8.50 1.48
C ILE A 115 -8.73 -9.83 1.18
N THR A 116 -9.26 -10.90 1.77
CA THR A 116 -8.88 -12.28 1.49
C THR A 116 -10.11 -13.04 1.00
N THR A 117 -10.01 -13.73 -0.13
CA THR A 117 -11.13 -14.51 -0.68
C THR A 117 -10.77 -15.95 -0.97
N GLY A 118 -11.80 -16.77 -1.16
CA GLY A 118 -11.67 -18.14 -1.62
C GLY A 118 -11.50 -18.20 -3.14
N ILE A 119 -11.72 -19.37 -3.73
CA ILE A 119 -11.63 -19.58 -5.18
C ILE A 119 -12.79 -18.91 -5.93
N THR A 120 -12.61 -18.60 -7.21
CA THR A 120 -13.67 -18.13 -8.13
C THR A 120 -14.39 -16.86 -7.65
N SER A 121 -13.69 -15.98 -6.93
CA SER A 121 -14.26 -14.74 -6.40
C SER A 121 -14.18 -13.59 -7.40
N GLU A 122 -15.09 -12.63 -7.28
CA GLU A 122 -14.95 -11.29 -7.86
C GLU A 122 -14.68 -10.28 -6.74
N ILE A 123 -13.59 -9.52 -6.85
CA ILE A 123 -13.24 -8.45 -5.90
C ILE A 123 -13.25 -7.13 -6.66
N ILE A 124 -13.97 -6.14 -6.15
CA ILE A 124 -14.02 -4.78 -6.72
C ILE A 124 -13.67 -3.78 -5.63
N VAL A 125 -12.58 -3.04 -5.83
CA VAL A 125 -12.14 -1.95 -4.97
C VAL A 125 -12.11 -0.68 -5.82
N ASN A 126 -13.03 0.24 -5.54
CA ASN A 126 -13.26 1.41 -6.37
C ASN A 126 -13.38 2.69 -5.55
N ASN A 127 -12.82 3.81 -6.00
CA ASN A 127 -12.98 5.10 -5.32
C ASN A 127 -12.55 5.08 -3.83
N VAL A 128 -11.58 4.24 -3.46
CA VAL A 128 -11.13 4.11 -2.07
C VAL A 128 -9.86 4.93 -1.85
N ILE A 129 -9.79 5.64 -0.72
CA ILE A 129 -8.59 6.35 -0.28
C ILE A 129 -8.07 5.68 0.99
N VAL A 130 -6.77 5.39 1.04
CA VAL A 130 -6.07 4.96 2.26
C VAL A 130 -4.91 5.90 2.52
N MET A 131 -4.87 6.48 3.72
CA MET A 131 -3.85 7.43 4.10
C MET A 131 -3.38 7.34 5.55
N ASN A 132 -2.17 7.86 5.79
CA ASN A 132 -1.52 7.90 7.10
C ASN A 132 -1.40 6.52 7.76
N THR A 133 -1.29 5.45 6.97
CA THR A 133 -1.15 4.09 7.52
C THR A 133 0.32 3.73 7.67
N ALA A 134 0.65 2.90 8.66
CA ALA A 134 2.02 2.45 8.91
C ALA A 134 2.22 0.92 8.71
N PRO A 135 1.71 0.30 7.63
CA PRO A 135 1.76 -1.15 7.44
C PRO A 135 3.18 -1.67 7.20
N THR A 136 3.37 -2.94 7.57
CA THR A 136 4.51 -3.75 7.12
C THR A 136 4.28 -4.31 5.72
N VAL A 137 3.01 -4.49 5.32
CA VAL A 137 2.60 -5.06 4.02
C VAL A 137 2.15 -3.93 3.09
N GLY A 138 0.85 -3.76 2.88
CA GLY A 138 0.28 -2.74 2.00
C GLY A 138 -0.81 -1.91 2.67
N ALA A 139 -0.92 -0.63 2.31
CA ALA A 139 -2.04 0.23 2.69
C ALA A 139 -3.37 -0.38 2.19
N PHE A 140 -3.33 -0.92 0.97
CA PHE A 140 -4.25 -1.91 0.42
C PHE A 140 -3.57 -3.27 0.37
N SER A 141 -4.20 -4.31 0.89
CA SER A 141 -3.70 -5.68 0.82
C SER A 141 -4.77 -6.64 0.31
N LEU A 142 -4.51 -7.25 -0.85
CA LEU A 142 -5.47 -8.12 -1.54
C LEU A 142 -4.87 -9.51 -1.70
N PHE A 143 -5.53 -10.51 -1.13
CA PHE A 143 -5.15 -11.93 -1.17
C PHE A 143 -6.28 -12.79 -1.78
N PRO A 144 -6.55 -12.62 -3.09
CA PRO A 144 -7.53 -13.43 -3.81
C PRO A 144 -7.13 -14.90 -3.90
N GLY A 145 -8.13 -15.78 -3.89
CA GLY A 145 -7.93 -17.20 -4.17
C GLY A 145 -7.85 -17.53 -5.66
N ARG A 146 -7.75 -18.83 -5.96
CA ARG A 146 -7.62 -19.40 -7.31
C ARG A 146 -8.65 -18.84 -8.30
N GLY A 147 -8.17 -18.38 -9.45
CA GLY A 147 -8.99 -17.90 -10.57
C GLY A 147 -9.89 -16.71 -10.24
N ALA A 148 -9.58 -15.94 -9.19
CA ALA A 148 -10.33 -14.74 -8.86
C ALA A 148 -10.14 -13.65 -9.90
N LYS A 149 -11.15 -12.79 -10.05
CA LYS A 149 -11.09 -11.57 -10.85
C LYS A 149 -11.08 -10.37 -9.91
N VAL A 150 -10.03 -9.55 -10.00
CA VAL A 150 -9.82 -8.42 -9.09
C VAL A 150 -9.76 -7.14 -9.90
N THR A 151 -10.67 -6.21 -9.61
CA THR A 151 -10.72 -4.87 -10.19
C THR A 151 -10.33 -3.86 -9.11
N VAL A 152 -9.22 -3.16 -9.32
CA VAL A 152 -8.73 -2.11 -8.43
C VAL A 152 -8.65 -0.83 -9.24
N THR A 153 -9.69 0.00 -9.14
CA THR A 153 -9.82 1.17 -10.00
C THR A 153 -10.07 2.45 -9.23
N ASN A 154 -9.52 3.56 -9.72
CA ASN A 154 -9.83 4.87 -9.17
C ASN A 154 -9.54 5.01 -7.66
N ASN A 155 -8.48 4.38 -7.14
CA ASN A 155 -8.12 4.41 -5.73
C ASN A 155 -6.90 5.29 -5.46
N ALA A 156 -6.70 5.69 -4.20
CA ALA A 156 -5.53 6.45 -3.78
C ALA A 156 -4.88 5.84 -2.52
N ALA A 157 -3.59 5.52 -2.61
CA ALA A 157 -2.73 5.24 -1.47
C ALA A 157 -1.80 6.44 -1.24
N ILE A 158 -2.00 7.19 -0.17
CA ILE A 158 -1.34 8.50 0.05
C ILE A 158 -0.67 8.52 1.42
N ASN A 159 0.62 8.87 1.49
CA ASN A 159 1.33 9.11 2.75
C ASN A 159 1.24 7.91 3.70
N ASN A 160 1.88 6.81 3.33
CA ASN A 160 1.89 5.57 4.11
C ASN A 160 3.31 5.07 4.27
N THR A 161 3.60 4.31 5.33
CA THR A 161 4.81 3.46 5.31
C THR A 161 4.49 2.16 4.59
N GLY A 162 5.49 1.38 4.21
CA GLY A 162 5.23 0.11 3.53
C GLY A 162 4.88 0.33 2.07
N VAL A 163 4.08 -0.56 1.49
CA VAL A 163 3.67 -0.47 0.09
C VAL A 163 2.30 0.22 -0.01
N GLY A 164 2.04 0.99 -1.06
CA GLY A 164 0.70 1.51 -1.32
C GLY A 164 -0.30 0.38 -1.58
N PHE A 165 -0.05 -0.43 -2.61
CA PHE A 165 -0.88 -1.57 -2.98
C PHE A 165 -0.10 -2.88 -2.97
N ASN A 166 -0.52 -3.85 -2.16
CA ASN A 166 -0.03 -5.23 -2.22
C ASN A 166 -0.99 -6.10 -3.03
N LEU A 167 -0.61 -6.46 -4.26
CA LEU A 167 -1.37 -7.32 -5.17
C LEU A 167 -0.82 -8.74 -5.07
N ASP A 168 -1.39 -9.51 -4.14
CA ASP A 168 -0.89 -10.82 -3.74
C ASP A 168 -1.85 -11.96 -4.14
N THR A 169 -1.68 -13.15 -3.59
CA THR A 169 -2.64 -14.23 -3.70
C THR A 169 -2.67 -15.08 -2.44
N SER A 170 -3.85 -15.56 -2.05
CA SER A 170 -4.00 -16.55 -0.97
C SER A 170 -3.78 -17.99 -1.46
N PHE A 171 -3.50 -18.18 -2.76
CA PHE A 171 -3.40 -19.47 -3.41
C PHE A 171 -2.07 -19.61 -4.16
N SER A 172 -1.37 -20.72 -3.96
CA SER A 172 -0.19 -21.08 -4.76
C SER A 172 -0.64 -22.01 -5.88
N ALA A 173 -0.73 -21.50 -7.10
CA ALA A 173 -1.03 -22.32 -8.28
C ALA A 173 0.23 -22.71 -9.05
N ASP A 174 0.23 -23.90 -9.62
CA ASP A 174 1.26 -24.33 -10.59
C ASP A 174 0.83 -24.01 -12.04
N ASP A 175 -0.47 -23.90 -12.30
CA ASP A 175 -1.03 -23.58 -13.62
C ASP A 175 -1.33 -22.07 -13.72
N PRO A 176 -0.77 -21.33 -14.69
CA PRO A 176 -1.09 -19.92 -14.91
C PRO A 176 -2.58 -19.64 -15.17
N ALA A 177 -3.36 -20.60 -15.67
CA ALA A 177 -4.81 -20.46 -15.84
C ALA A 177 -5.57 -20.34 -14.51
N ASP A 178 -4.95 -20.77 -13.41
CA ASP A 178 -5.49 -20.72 -12.06
C ASP A 178 -5.07 -19.46 -11.28
N TYR A 179 -4.20 -18.62 -11.85
CA TYR A 179 -3.76 -17.36 -11.24
C TYR A 179 -4.94 -16.38 -11.13
N PRO A 180 -5.09 -15.65 -10.02
CA PRO A 180 -5.98 -14.51 -9.97
C PRO A 180 -5.51 -13.43 -10.95
N SER A 181 -6.47 -12.77 -11.60
CA SER A 181 -6.22 -11.67 -12.53
C SER A 181 -6.57 -10.33 -11.92
N TYR A 182 -5.70 -9.34 -12.12
CA TYR A 182 -5.83 -7.97 -11.65
C TYR A 182 -5.98 -7.01 -12.82
N THR A 183 -7.06 -6.25 -12.81
CA THR A 183 -7.17 -5.00 -13.57
C THR A 183 -6.93 -3.85 -12.61
N PHE A 184 -5.76 -3.21 -12.72
CA PHE A 184 -5.30 -2.13 -11.86
C PHE A 184 -5.26 -0.82 -12.65
N ALA A 185 -6.32 -0.01 -12.57
CA ALA A 185 -6.45 1.14 -13.45
C ALA A 185 -6.80 2.46 -12.77
N ASN A 186 -6.19 3.55 -13.24
CA ASN A 186 -6.49 4.91 -12.80
C ASN A 186 -6.31 5.11 -11.28
N ASN A 187 -5.36 4.39 -10.66
CA ASN A 187 -5.03 4.59 -9.26
C ASN A 187 -3.88 5.59 -9.11
N ILE A 188 -3.75 6.18 -7.92
CA ILE A 188 -2.54 6.90 -7.51
C ILE A 188 -1.95 6.24 -6.27
N SER A 189 -0.64 6.05 -6.29
CA SER A 189 0.11 5.62 -5.13
C SER A 189 1.28 6.56 -4.96
N ILE A 190 1.31 7.30 -3.85
CA ILE A 190 2.21 8.44 -3.69
C ILE A 190 2.64 8.66 -2.26
N LEU A 191 3.88 9.11 -2.06
CA LEU A 191 4.46 9.37 -0.75
C LEU A 191 4.48 8.09 0.11
N ASN A 192 4.83 6.95 -0.50
CA ASN A 192 5.03 5.72 0.27
C ASN A 192 6.46 5.68 0.81
N GLU A 193 6.57 5.59 2.13
CA GLU A 193 7.80 5.66 2.90
C GLU A 193 8.29 4.26 3.30
N LYS A 194 9.59 4.13 3.55
CA LYS A 194 10.15 2.92 4.16
C LYS A 194 9.45 2.61 5.49
N HIS A 195 9.41 1.33 5.85
CA HIS A 195 8.82 0.91 7.12
C HIS A 195 9.49 1.53 8.35
N ASP A 196 10.76 1.90 8.27
CA ASP A 196 11.49 2.70 9.24
C ASP A 196 12.68 3.34 8.50
N PRO A 197 13.42 4.27 9.12
CA PRO A 197 14.51 4.97 8.43
C PRO A 197 15.56 4.05 7.79
N PHE A 198 15.74 2.82 8.29
CA PHE A 198 16.72 1.86 7.77
C PHE A 198 16.11 0.67 7.04
N ALA A 199 14.79 0.55 6.99
CA ALA A 199 14.15 -0.63 6.44
C ALA A 199 14.54 -0.82 4.97
N THR A 200 14.93 -2.03 4.61
CA THR A 200 15.18 -2.45 3.22
C THR A 200 13.90 -2.91 2.51
N TYR A 201 12.74 -2.54 3.07
CA TYR A 201 11.42 -2.91 2.59
C TYR A 201 10.41 -1.77 2.85
N GLY A 202 9.24 -1.86 2.21
CA GLY A 202 8.25 -0.79 2.17
C GLY A 202 8.57 0.21 1.07
N GLY A 203 8.11 1.46 1.18
CA GLY A 203 8.50 2.55 0.28
C GLY A 203 8.16 2.38 -1.19
N SER A 204 7.26 1.46 -1.58
CA SER A 204 6.93 1.21 -2.99
C SER A 204 5.48 1.53 -3.29
N SER A 205 5.21 1.97 -4.51
CA SER A 205 3.87 2.32 -4.94
C SER A 205 2.96 1.08 -5.01
N VAL A 206 3.42 0.01 -5.63
CA VAL A 206 2.76 -1.29 -5.73
C VAL A 206 3.77 -2.41 -5.57
N MET A 207 3.35 -3.55 -5.01
CA MET A 207 4.10 -4.79 -4.96
C MET A 207 3.30 -5.90 -5.63
N LEU A 208 3.97 -6.66 -6.49
CA LEU A 208 3.39 -7.76 -7.27
C LEU A 208 3.88 -9.10 -6.74
N ARG A 209 3.01 -10.11 -6.74
CA ARG A 209 3.33 -11.48 -6.33
C ARG A 209 3.46 -12.43 -7.52
N SER A 210 4.42 -13.36 -7.48
CA SER A 210 4.40 -14.55 -8.34
C SER A 210 3.06 -15.28 -8.29
N GLY A 211 2.55 -15.70 -9.45
CA GLY A 211 1.28 -16.43 -9.51
C GLY A 211 0.06 -15.53 -9.59
N THR A 212 0.23 -14.29 -10.08
CA THR A 212 -0.86 -13.38 -10.42
C THR A 212 -0.68 -12.91 -11.87
N ASN A 213 -1.78 -12.58 -12.54
CA ASN A 213 -1.78 -11.91 -13.84
C ASN A 213 -2.17 -10.45 -13.60
N VAL A 214 -1.33 -9.49 -14.01
CA VAL A 214 -1.53 -8.09 -13.63
C VAL A 214 -1.46 -7.17 -14.85
N GLU A 215 -2.55 -6.44 -15.07
CA GLU A 215 -2.64 -5.37 -16.06
C GLU A 215 -2.76 -4.02 -15.32
N MET A 216 -1.85 -3.11 -15.61
CA MET A 216 -1.75 -1.81 -14.96
C MET A 216 -1.86 -0.69 -16.00
N THR A 217 -2.90 0.15 -15.90
CA THR A 217 -3.06 1.26 -16.85
C THR A 217 -3.59 2.56 -16.27
N GLY A 218 -3.10 3.71 -16.79
CA GLY A 218 -3.59 5.02 -16.38
C GLY A 218 -3.20 5.41 -14.95
N ASN A 219 -2.26 4.72 -14.30
CA ASN A 219 -1.92 4.94 -12.90
C ASN A 219 -0.85 6.01 -12.73
N ILE A 220 -0.71 6.52 -11.50
CA ILE A 220 0.37 7.40 -11.07
C ILE A 220 1.16 6.72 -9.95
N PHE A 221 2.46 6.55 -10.15
CA PHE A 221 3.41 6.00 -9.18
C PHE A 221 4.49 7.02 -8.87
N ALA A 222 4.37 7.69 -7.72
CA ALA A 222 5.16 8.89 -7.50
C ALA A 222 5.70 9.10 -6.08
N MET A 223 6.86 9.74 -5.97
CA MET A 223 7.44 10.22 -4.71
C MET A 223 7.56 9.14 -3.64
N ASN A 224 7.91 7.91 -4.05
CA ASN A 224 8.11 6.80 -3.14
C ASN A 224 9.58 6.65 -2.76
N ASP A 225 9.87 6.20 -1.54
CA ASP A 225 11.25 6.02 -1.06
C ASP A 225 12.03 4.93 -1.81
N TYR A 226 11.34 3.98 -2.45
CA TYR A 226 11.94 2.92 -3.26
C TYR A 226 11.43 2.93 -4.70
N TYR A 227 10.35 2.21 -4.99
CA TYR A 227 10.00 1.84 -6.36
C TYR A 227 8.62 2.33 -6.78
N GLY A 228 8.45 2.65 -8.06
CA GLY A 228 7.13 2.78 -8.65
C GLY A 228 6.41 1.43 -8.66
N VAL A 229 7.08 0.38 -9.14
CA VAL A 229 6.56 -0.99 -9.13
C VAL A 229 7.61 -1.94 -8.58
N ASP A 230 7.28 -2.67 -7.51
CA ASP A 230 8.10 -3.70 -6.91
C ASP A 230 7.66 -5.09 -7.40
N ASN A 231 8.41 -5.65 -8.34
CA ASN A 231 8.26 -7.02 -8.82
C ASN A 231 9.38 -7.94 -8.31
N ALA A 232 9.86 -7.73 -7.07
CA ALA A 232 10.86 -8.60 -6.44
C ALA A 232 10.40 -10.07 -6.35
N ARG A 233 9.08 -10.29 -6.30
CA ARG A 233 8.47 -11.62 -6.19
C ARG A 233 8.18 -12.29 -7.52
N ARG A 234 8.57 -11.70 -8.65
CA ARG A 234 8.53 -12.33 -9.99
C ARG A 234 7.12 -12.71 -10.47
N ALA A 235 6.16 -11.78 -10.38
CA ALA A 235 4.98 -11.82 -11.24
C ALA A 235 5.46 -11.80 -12.70
N LYS A 236 4.84 -12.61 -13.56
CA LYS A 236 5.22 -12.76 -14.97
C LYS A 236 4.15 -12.15 -15.86
N ASP A 237 4.53 -11.90 -17.11
CA ASP A 237 3.63 -11.42 -18.16
C ASP A 237 2.87 -10.16 -17.71
N VAL A 238 3.57 -9.29 -16.97
CA VAL A 238 2.98 -8.07 -16.42
C VAL A 238 2.80 -7.07 -17.56
N VAL A 239 1.61 -6.49 -17.65
CA VAL A 239 1.29 -5.45 -18.64
C VAL A 239 1.19 -4.12 -17.93
N MET A 240 2.00 -3.15 -18.33
CA MET A 240 2.06 -1.81 -17.77
C MET A 240 1.96 -0.78 -18.89
N THR A 241 0.78 -0.25 -19.17
CA THR A 241 0.61 0.71 -20.27
C THR A 241 0.02 2.03 -19.82
N ASN A 242 0.46 3.14 -20.40
CA ASN A 242 -0.09 4.46 -20.10
C ASN A 242 -0.06 4.81 -18.60
N ASN A 243 1.06 4.61 -17.91
CA ASN A 243 1.23 5.04 -16.51
C ASN A 243 2.19 6.24 -16.41
N VAL A 244 2.07 7.01 -15.32
CA VAL A 244 3.01 8.10 -15.00
C VAL A 244 3.88 7.70 -13.84
N PHE A 245 5.19 7.85 -14.01
CA PHE A 245 6.18 7.72 -12.96
C PHE A 245 6.78 9.07 -12.63
N PHE A 246 6.93 9.39 -11.35
CA PHE A 246 7.52 10.67 -10.95
C PHE A 246 8.26 10.57 -9.63
N ALA A 247 9.55 10.94 -9.62
CA ALA A 247 10.33 11.12 -8.40
C ALA A 247 10.36 9.92 -7.43
N ASN A 248 10.34 8.68 -7.94
CA ASN A 248 10.66 7.49 -7.14
C ASN A 248 12.16 7.52 -6.80
N ALA A 249 12.51 7.38 -5.52
CA ALA A 249 13.86 7.69 -5.07
C ALA A 249 14.91 6.65 -5.48
N PHE A 250 14.55 5.36 -5.61
CA PHE A 250 15.51 4.32 -6.02
C PHE A 250 15.37 3.95 -7.48
N SER A 251 14.18 3.56 -7.94
CA SER A 251 13.95 3.18 -9.34
C SER A 251 12.47 3.25 -9.70
N ASP A 252 12.15 3.23 -10.99
CA ASP A 252 10.76 3.18 -11.44
C ASP A 252 10.21 1.75 -11.37
N TYR A 253 11.04 0.75 -11.70
CA TYR A 253 10.72 -0.67 -11.65
C TYR A 253 11.82 -1.48 -10.94
N LEU A 254 11.43 -2.49 -10.15
CA LEU A 254 12.31 -3.52 -9.61
C LEU A 254 11.89 -4.88 -10.16
N GLU A 255 12.80 -5.56 -10.85
CA GLU A 255 12.62 -6.95 -11.27
C GLU A 255 13.52 -7.87 -10.45
N PHE A 256 12.94 -8.67 -9.56
CA PHE A 256 13.71 -9.48 -8.60
C PHE A 256 14.67 -8.64 -7.74
N ASP A 257 15.94 -8.50 -8.15
CA ASP A 257 16.98 -7.66 -7.53
C ASP A 257 17.51 -6.56 -8.47
N THR A 258 17.03 -6.52 -9.72
CA THR A 258 17.48 -5.62 -10.77
C THR A 258 16.62 -4.36 -10.80
N LYS A 259 17.26 -3.22 -10.60
CA LYS A 259 16.63 -1.89 -10.63
C LYS A 259 16.64 -1.39 -12.06
N ILE A 260 15.46 -1.08 -12.60
CA ILE A 260 15.28 -0.66 -13.99
C ILE A 260 14.59 0.70 -14.01
N ALA A 261 15.20 1.65 -14.74
CA ALA A 261 14.60 2.96 -14.98
C ALA A 261 13.46 2.82 -16.00
N LEU A 262 12.50 3.75 -16.00
CA LEU A 262 11.35 3.65 -16.90
C LEU A 262 11.73 3.47 -18.38
N GLU A 263 12.73 4.22 -18.84
CA GLU A 263 13.21 4.19 -20.24
C GLU A 263 13.86 2.87 -20.65
N ASP A 264 14.25 2.04 -19.66
CA ASP A 264 14.95 0.78 -19.85
C ASP A 264 14.04 -0.44 -19.69
N ILE A 265 12.77 -0.29 -19.29
CA ILE A 265 11.89 -1.42 -18.97
C ILE A 265 11.70 -2.35 -20.18
N GLU A 266 11.43 -1.80 -21.36
CA GLU A 266 11.18 -2.58 -22.58
C GLU A 266 12.40 -3.40 -23.02
N ASP A 267 13.62 -2.93 -22.72
CA ASP A 267 14.86 -3.57 -23.14
C ASP A 267 15.43 -4.55 -22.11
N TRP A 268 15.17 -4.32 -20.81
CA TRP A 268 15.86 -5.01 -19.72
C TRP A 268 14.96 -5.88 -18.84
N SER A 269 13.63 -5.78 -18.95
CA SER A 269 12.71 -6.59 -18.17
C SER A 269 12.42 -7.93 -18.85
N ASP A 270 12.64 -9.03 -18.12
CA ASP A 270 12.30 -10.38 -18.57
C ASP A 270 10.87 -10.79 -18.20
N LEU A 271 10.21 -10.05 -17.28
CA LEU A 271 8.93 -10.42 -16.69
C LEU A 271 7.75 -9.53 -17.10
N ILE A 272 8.01 -8.50 -17.91
CA ILE A 272 7.01 -7.63 -18.51
C ILE A 272 6.67 -8.13 -19.91
N ASP A 273 5.38 -8.25 -20.22
CA ASP A 273 4.89 -8.56 -21.58
C ASP A 273 4.76 -7.29 -22.43
N ASP A 274 4.32 -6.19 -21.82
CA ASP A 274 4.15 -4.89 -22.48
C ASP A 274 4.36 -3.72 -21.49
N ALA A 275 5.14 -2.72 -21.90
CA ALA A 275 5.44 -1.50 -21.14
C ALA A 275 5.18 -0.20 -21.93
N SER A 276 4.32 -0.23 -22.95
CA SER A 276 4.14 0.90 -23.86
C SER A 276 3.54 2.15 -23.21
N ASP A 277 3.87 3.32 -23.76
CA ASP A 277 3.24 4.62 -23.46
C ASP A 277 3.29 5.06 -21.99
N ASN A 278 4.13 4.43 -21.18
CA ASN A 278 4.45 4.95 -19.85
C ASN A 278 5.32 6.20 -19.98
N ILE A 279 5.08 7.18 -19.12
CA ILE A 279 5.79 8.46 -19.17
C ILE A 279 6.39 8.83 -17.81
N LYS A 280 7.45 9.63 -17.86
CA LYS A 280 8.10 10.22 -16.70
C LYS A 280 7.94 11.73 -16.73
N GLU A 281 6.91 12.23 -16.04
CA GLU A 281 6.55 13.64 -16.08
C GLU A 281 6.41 14.22 -14.66
N PRO A 282 6.90 15.44 -14.41
CA PRO A 282 6.64 16.12 -13.16
C PRO A 282 5.15 16.47 -13.02
N LEU A 283 4.58 16.04 -11.91
CA LEU A 283 3.20 16.35 -11.54
C LEU A 283 3.18 17.43 -10.46
N ASN A 284 2.26 18.38 -10.59
CA ASN A 284 2.04 19.41 -9.58
C ASN A 284 0.86 19.03 -8.69
N PHE A 285 1.15 18.83 -7.41
CA PHE A 285 0.15 18.48 -6.40
C PHE A 285 -0.16 19.70 -5.53
N GLY A 286 -1.43 19.90 -5.17
CA GLY A 286 -1.87 21.03 -4.35
C GLY A 286 -1.54 20.90 -2.85
N ILE A 287 -0.51 20.15 -2.49
CA ILE A 287 -0.12 19.86 -1.11
C ILE A 287 0.35 21.15 -0.44
N SER A 288 -0.07 21.40 0.80
CA SER A 288 0.35 22.60 1.54
C SER A 288 1.88 22.69 1.69
N GLU A 289 2.40 23.92 1.55
CA GLU A 289 3.84 24.19 1.72
C GLU A 289 4.35 23.75 3.10
N GLN A 290 3.52 23.87 4.14
CA GLN A 290 3.85 23.47 5.49
C GLN A 290 4.11 21.96 5.58
N TRP A 291 3.21 21.14 5.02
CA TRP A 291 3.39 19.69 5.02
C TRP A 291 4.54 19.29 4.11
N ALA A 292 4.63 19.88 2.91
CA ALA A 292 5.71 19.61 1.97
C ALA A 292 7.09 19.92 2.56
N ALA A 293 7.25 21.03 3.29
CA ALA A 293 8.49 21.36 3.97
C ALA A 293 8.86 20.34 5.06
N MET A 294 7.87 19.82 5.78
CA MET A 294 8.07 18.75 6.78
C MET A 294 8.53 17.46 6.11
N TYR A 295 7.86 17.04 5.04
CA TYR A 295 8.22 15.83 4.29
C TYR A 295 9.59 15.94 3.62
N MET A 296 9.93 17.08 3.01
CA MET A 296 11.24 17.28 2.37
C MET A 296 12.40 17.37 3.37
N ALA A 297 12.13 17.59 4.66
CA ALA A 297 13.16 17.56 5.70
C ALA A 297 13.58 16.13 6.11
N ARG A 298 12.95 15.10 5.54
CA ARG A 298 13.31 13.69 5.76
C ARG A 298 14.69 13.38 5.20
N GLU A 299 15.46 12.61 5.96
CA GLU A 299 16.68 11.98 5.46
C GLU A 299 16.35 10.54 5.06
N VAL A 300 16.36 10.25 3.76
CA VAL A 300 16.18 8.88 3.26
C VAL A 300 17.52 8.16 3.37
N ILE A 301 17.65 7.31 4.40
CA ILE A 301 18.91 6.64 4.72
C ILE A 301 19.06 5.40 3.84
N ASP A 302 20.23 5.26 3.20
CA ASP A 302 20.66 4.01 2.59
C ASP A 302 21.32 3.13 3.66
N ARG A 303 20.68 2.00 3.97
CA ARG A 303 21.19 1.06 4.96
C ARG A 303 22.54 0.46 4.56
N ASN A 304 22.76 0.17 3.28
CA ASN A 304 24.01 -0.46 2.85
C ASN A 304 25.18 0.51 3.06
N ALA A 305 24.99 1.77 2.68
CA ALA A 305 25.98 2.84 2.93
C ALA A 305 26.18 3.08 4.43
N ALA A 306 25.10 3.05 5.23
CA ALA A 306 25.21 3.17 6.68
C ALA A 306 25.99 1.99 7.30
N GLU A 307 25.77 0.76 6.81
CA GLU A 307 26.45 -0.45 7.29
C GLU A 307 27.94 -0.52 6.90
N GLU A 308 28.37 0.15 5.82
CA GLU A 308 29.79 0.25 5.43
C GLU A 308 30.66 0.96 6.50
N ASP A 309 30.06 1.84 7.29
CA ASP A 309 30.73 2.56 8.39
C ASP A 309 30.69 1.81 9.72
N VAL A 310 30.07 0.62 9.78
CA VAL A 310 29.99 -0.18 11.01
C VAL A 310 31.34 -0.81 11.31
N GLN A 311 32.01 -0.27 12.33
CA GLN A 311 33.24 -0.86 12.83
C GLN A 311 32.93 -2.11 13.65
N VAL A 312 33.74 -3.15 13.47
CA VAL A 312 33.71 -4.34 14.32
C VAL A 312 34.02 -3.91 15.76
N VAL A 313 33.14 -4.26 16.69
CA VAL A 313 33.36 -3.93 18.10
C VAL A 313 34.45 -4.85 18.65
N ASP A 314 35.55 -4.28 19.11
CA ASP A 314 36.57 -5.04 19.81
C ASP A 314 36.00 -5.49 21.17
N SER A 315 35.66 -6.77 21.30
CA SER A 315 34.99 -7.29 22.49
C SER A 315 35.27 -8.79 22.68
N TRP A 316 35.26 -9.22 23.94
CA TRP A 316 35.42 -10.63 24.31
C TRP A 316 34.43 -11.55 23.56
N ALA A 317 33.20 -11.08 23.31
CA ALA A 317 32.22 -11.85 22.55
C ALA A 317 32.63 -12.07 21.09
N ASN A 318 33.30 -11.09 20.47
CA ASN A 318 33.83 -11.20 19.11
C ASN A 318 35.12 -12.02 19.04
N ASP A 319 35.98 -11.95 20.06
CA ASP A 319 37.14 -12.84 20.17
C ASP A 319 36.70 -14.31 20.24
N VAL A 320 35.69 -14.60 21.06
CA VAL A 320 35.12 -15.94 21.20
C VAL A 320 34.45 -16.40 19.90
N ARG A 321 33.70 -15.53 19.22
CA ARG A 321 33.09 -15.82 17.91
C ARG A 321 34.13 -16.13 16.84
N SER A 322 35.23 -15.37 16.81
CA SER A 322 36.34 -15.60 15.87
C SER A 322 36.98 -16.97 16.08
N ILE A 323 37.10 -17.44 17.33
CA ILE A 323 37.63 -18.78 17.65
C ILE A 323 36.69 -19.88 17.14
N PHE A 324 35.38 -19.65 17.17
CA PHE A 324 34.36 -20.61 16.72
C PHE A 324 33.96 -20.46 15.24
N GLY A 325 34.59 -19.55 14.48
CA GLY A 325 34.23 -19.28 13.08
C GLY A 325 32.82 -18.68 12.91
N LEU A 326 32.32 -18.00 13.93
CA LEU A 326 31.01 -17.36 13.94
C LEU A 326 31.14 -15.89 13.50
N ASN A 327 30.07 -15.34 12.91
CA ASN A 327 30.02 -13.94 12.50
C ASN A 327 30.21 -12.98 13.69
N LEU A 328 31.07 -11.97 13.49
CA LEU A 328 31.36 -10.92 14.46
C LEU A 328 30.17 -9.94 14.59
N GLN A 329 30.04 -9.31 15.74
CA GLN A 329 29.03 -8.30 16.06
C GLN A 329 29.60 -6.89 15.81
N GLY A 330 28.93 -6.08 14.99
CA GLY A 330 29.29 -4.69 14.73
C GLY A 330 28.70 -3.70 15.74
N THR A 331 29.11 -2.43 15.67
CA THR A 331 28.45 -1.34 16.42
C THR A 331 27.02 -1.14 15.94
N SER A 332 26.11 -0.80 16.85
CA SER A 332 24.76 -0.35 16.50
C SER A 332 24.83 0.95 15.70
N LEU A 333 24.15 0.98 14.54
CA LEU A 333 23.94 2.20 13.76
C LEU A 333 23.06 3.17 14.54
N ASN A 334 23.51 4.42 14.67
CA ASN A 334 22.79 5.48 15.37
C ASN A 334 22.49 6.62 14.38
N VAL A 335 21.59 6.35 13.43
CA VAL A 335 21.20 7.28 12.35
C VAL A 335 19.67 7.31 12.28
N ASP A 336 19.00 7.93 13.23
CA ASP A 336 17.53 8.06 13.16
C ASP A 336 17.16 9.23 12.22
N SER A 337 16.19 9.03 11.31
CA SER A 337 15.61 10.17 10.56
C SER A 337 14.81 11.07 11.50
N ALA A 338 14.93 12.39 11.33
CA ALA A 338 14.19 13.39 12.11
C ALA A 338 12.69 13.50 11.72
N VAL A 339 12.30 12.95 10.56
CA VAL A 339 10.92 12.85 10.06
C VAL A 339 10.76 11.49 9.39
N TRP A 340 9.69 10.74 9.68
CA TRP A 340 9.55 9.35 9.18
C TRP A 340 8.11 8.93 8.80
N LEU A 341 7.08 9.66 9.21
CA LEU A 341 5.77 9.61 8.56
C LEU A 341 5.02 10.85 9.04
N PRO A 342 5.19 12.01 8.38
CA PRO A 342 4.53 13.22 8.82
C PRO A 342 3.04 13.09 8.60
N ARG A 343 2.23 13.34 9.63
CA ARG A 343 0.77 13.25 9.51
C ARG A 343 0.27 14.20 8.42
N MET A 344 -0.42 13.65 7.42
CA MET A 344 -1.09 14.42 6.38
C MET A 344 -2.55 14.70 6.76
N SER A 345 -3.04 15.90 6.48
CA SER A 345 -4.47 16.21 6.64
C SER A 345 -5.29 15.60 5.50
N LEU A 346 -6.56 15.26 5.75
CA LEU A 346 -7.44 14.79 4.68
C LEU A 346 -7.55 15.84 3.55
N ASP A 347 -7.60 17.13 3.88
CA ASP A 347 -7.69 18.19 2.88
C ASP A 347 -6.46 18.20 1.95
N ASP A 348 -5.24 18.08 2.49
CA ASP A 348 -4.02 17.94 1.69
C ASP A 348 -4.08 16.70 0.81
N ALA A 349 -4.48 15.55 1.37
CA ALA A 349 -4.60 14.31 0.61
C ALA A 349 -5.61 14.43 -0.55
N MET A 350 -6.72 15.13 -0.34
CA MET A 350 -7.71 15.37 -1.40
C MET A 350 -7.16 16.22 -2.55
N THR A 351 -6.12 17.05 -2.33
CA THR A 351 -5.48 17.83 -3.41
C THR A 351 -4.60 16.98 -4.35
N VAL A 352 -4.26 15.77 -3.92
CA VAL A 352 -3.47 14.79 -4.67
C VAL A 352 -4.36 13.88 -5.53
N VAL A 353 -5.64 13.80 -5.17
CA VAL A 353 -6.64 13.02 -5.89
C VAL A 353 -7.20 13.88 -7.03
N GLY A 354 -6.94 13.47 -8.28
CA GLY A 354 -7.41 14.19 -9.45
C GLY A 354 -6.87 13.59 -10.74
N ARG A 355 -7.50 13.99 -11.85
CA ARG A 355 -7.08 13.53 -13.18
C ARG A 355 -5.95 14.41 -13.68
N TYR A 356 -4.78 13.83 -13.87
CA TYR A 356 -3.59 14.53 -14.33
C TYR A 356 -3.41 14.34 -15.82
N MET A 357 -3.08 15.44 -16.52
CA MET A 357 -2.95 15.48 -17.98
C MET A 357 -4.18 14.92 -18.72
N ASP A 358 -5.37 15.03 -18.09
CA ASP A 358 -6.63 14.43 -18.52
C ASP A 358 -6.61 12.89 -18.72
N ALA A 359 -5.50 12.21 -18.36
CA ALA A 359 -5.22 10.84 -18.78
C ALA A 359 -4.75 9.90 -17.65
N TYR A 360 -4.33 10.41 -16.49
CA TYR A 360 -3.72 9.58 -15.45
C TYR A 360 -4.27 9.85 -14.05
N GLY A 361 -4.20 8.83 -13.20
CA GLY A 361 -4.60 8.90 -11.80
C GLY A 361 -6.12 8.87 -11.60
N PRO A 362 -6.57 8.99 -10.35
CA PRO A 362 -7.99 8.91 -10.06
C PRO A 362 -8.77 10.12 -10.61
N PHE A 363 -10.08 10.00 -10.70
CA PHE A 363 -11.02 11.07 -11.00
C PHE A 363 -12.08 11.14 -9.90
N TYR A 364 -12.64 12.32 -9.67
CA TYR A 364 -13.74 12.47 -8.72
C TYR A 364 -14.94 11.65 -9.21
N PRO A 365 -15.46 10.71 -8.38
CA PRO A 365 -16.66 9.96 -8.70
C PRO A 365 -17.82 10.93 -8.95
N ALA A 366 -18.64 10.62 -9.95
CA ALA A 366 -19.85 11.41 -10.19
C ALA A 366 -20.79 11.31 -8.98
N ALA A 367 -21.44 12.42 -8.63
CA ALA A 367 -22.54 12.37 -7.68
C ALA A 367 -23.70 11.58 -8.29
N GLU A 368 -24.24 10.62 -7.53
CA GLU A 368 -25.35 9.78 -7.95
C GLU A 368 -26.60 10.19 -7.17
N ASP A 369 -27.68 10.48 -7.90
CA ASP A 369 -29.02 10.58 -7.32
C ASP A 369 -29.73 9.24 -7.51
N VAL A 370 -30.07 8.58 -6.41
CA VAL A 370 -30.91 7.37 -6.45
C VAL A 370 -32.34 7.81 -6.29
N SER A 371 -33.08 7.75 -7.41
CA SER A 371 -34.53 7.90 -7.35
C SER A 371 -35.11 6.69 -6.59
N PRO A 372 -35.89 6.89 -5.52
CA PRO A 372 -36.37 5.81 -4.65
C PRO A 372 -37.28 4.81 -5.35
#